data_AF-A0A2V3VSX2-F1
#
_entry.id   AF-A0A2V3VSX2-F1
#
_cell.length_a   1.000
_cell.length_b   1.000
_cell.length_c   1.000
_cell.angle_alpha   90.00
_cell.angle_beta   90.00
_cell.angle_gamma   90.00
#
_symmetry.space_group_name_H-M   'P 1'
#
loop_
_entity.id
_entity.type
_entity.pdbx_description
1 polymer ?
#
loop_
_entity_poly.entity_id
_entity_poly.type
_entity_poly.pdbx_seq_one_letter_code
_entity_poly.pdbx_strand_id
1 'polypeptide(L)'
;MIKSVIFDLDGTLLNRDVSVQKFVERQYERLHKWVGHIPIEIYISRFIELDCRGYVWKDKVYKQLVDAFDIQGVSWTNLLDDYVEQFKYSCIAFPNLIQMFDELKHEKLTLGIIYKRFWYVSNG
;
A
#
# COMPACT_ATOMS: atom_id res chain seq x y z
N MET A 1 25.23 23.63 12.22
CA MET A 1 23.82 23.99 12.05
C MET A 1 23.23 23.11 10.96
N ILE A 2 22.09 22.47 11.22
CA ILE A 2 21.39 21.61 10.26
C ILE A 2 20.74 22.51 9.19
N LYS A 3 20.74 22.06 7.93
CA LYS A 3 20.17 22.82 6.79
C LYS A 3 19.07 22.06 6.06
N SER A 4 19.02 20.75 6.22
CA SER A 4 18.06 19.88 5.56
C SER A 4 17.72 18.68 6.42
N VAL A 5 16.51 18.16 6.20
CA VAL A 5 16.02 16.91 6.78
C VAL A 5 15.50 16.06 5.63
N ILE A 6 15.96 14.81 5.57
CA ILE A 6 15.53 13.84 4.56
C ILE A 6 14.77 12.73 5.28
N PHE A 7 13.57 12.44 4.81
CA PHE A 7 12.71 11.41 5.36
C PHE A 7 12.65 10.20 4.45
N ASP A 8 12.54 9.01 5.06
CA ASP A 8 11.94 7.87 4.35
C ASP A 8 10.42 8.08 4.21
N LEU A 9 9.74 7.31 3.38
CA LEU A 9 8.29 7.40 3.19
C LEU A 9 7.54 6.37 4.04
N ASP A 10 7.69 5.09 3.69
CA ASP A 10 6.91 4.00 4.27
C ASP A 10 7.36 3.70 5.70
N GLY A 11 6.44 3.75 6.66
CA GLY A 11 6.78 3.57 8.07
C GLY A 11 7.46 4.78 8.73
N THR A 12 7.63 5.88 8.00
CA THR A 12 8.15 7.15 8.54
C THR A 12 7.14 8.29 8.40
N LEU A 13 6.72 8.62 7.18
CA LEU A 13 5.68 9.64 6.93
C LEU A 13 4.32 8.98 6.69
N LEU A 14 4.32 7.87 5.93
CA LEU A 14 3.16 7.06 5.65
C LEU A 14 3.02 5.95 6.70
N ASN A 15 1.88 5.88 7.38
CA ASN A 15 1.52 4.72 8.18
C ASN A 15 1.10 3.59 7.24
N ARG A 16 2.10 2.84 6.78
CA ARG A 16 1.95 1.82 5.75
C ARG A 16 0.98 0.73 6.14
N ASP A 17 1.08 0.23 7.37
CA ASP A 17 0.27 -0.91 7.84
C ASP A 17 -1.22 -0.59 7.79
N VAL A 18 -1.61 0.57 8.33
CA VAL A 18 -3.01 1.02 8.29
C VAL A 18 -3.44 1.39 6.87
N SER A 19 -2.54 1.94 6.06
CA SER A 19 -2.83 2.28 4.66
C SER A 19 -3.12 1.04 3.81
N VAL A 20 -2.32 -0.02 3.97
CA VAL A 20 -2.51 -1.31 3.29
C VAL A 20 -3.79 -1.97 3.76
N GLN A 21 -4.02 -2.06 5.07
CA GLN A 21 -5.27 -2.64 5.57
C GLN A 21 -6.50 -1.95 4.98
N LYS A 22 -6.54 -0.60 5.06
CA LYS A 22 -7.63 0.20 4.50
C LYS A 22 -7.78 0.03 2.99
N PHE A 23 -6.67 -0.12 2.27
CA PHE A 23 -6.71 -0.41 0.85
C PHE A 23 -7.36 -1.76 0.58
N VAL A 24 -6.96 -2.82 1.29
CA VAL A 24 -7.45 -4.19 1.06
C VAL A 24 -8.94 -4.29 1.37
N GLU A 25 -9.40 -3.66 2.44
CA GLU A 25 -10.83 -3.50 2.76
C GLU A 25 -11.61 -2.89 1.59
N ARG A 26 -11.12 -1.77 1.05
CA ARG A 26 -11.78 -1.09 -0.07
C ARG A 26 -11.70 -1.84 -1.39
N GLN A 27 -10.60 -2.56 -1.64
CA GLN A 27 -10.47 -3.42 -2.81
C GLN A 27 -11.50 -4.56 -2.74
N TYR A 28 -11.65 -5.16 -1.55
CA TYR A 28 -12.65 -6.19 -1.32
C TYR A 28 -14.06 -5.68 -1.60
N GLU A 29 -14.41 -4.46 -1.16
CA GLU A 29 -15.69 -3.82 -1.48
C GLU A 29 -15.89 -3.59 -2.98
N ARG A 30 -14.91 -2.98 -3.66
CA ARG A 30 -15.00 -2.68 -5.11
C ARG A 30 -15.12 -3.95 -5.96
N LEU A 31 -14.41 -5.00 -5.57
CA LEU A 31 -14.29 -6.25 -6.33
C LEU A 31 -15.10 -7.38 -5.70
N HIS A 32 -16.08 -7.06 -4.85
CA HIS A 32 -16.86 -8.02 -4.07
C HIS A 32 -17.54 -9.08 -4.95
N LYS A 33 -17.89 -8.74 -6.19
CA LYS A 33 -18.40 -9.71 -7.17
C LYS A 33 -17.49 -10.94 -7.35
N TRP A 34 -16.17 -10.75 -7.26
CA TRP A 34 -15.18 -11.78 -7.55
C TRP A 34 -14.53 -12.37 -6.30
N VAL A 35 -14.41 -11.59 -5.22
CA VAL A 35 -13.76 -12.02 -3.98
C VAL A 35 -14.73 -12.23 -2.82
N GLY A 36 -16.01 -11.90 -3.01
CA GLY A 36 -17.03 -11.88 -1.96
C GLY A 36 -17.42 -13.25 -1.39
N HIS A 37 -16.99 -14.34 -2.03
CA HIS A 37 -17.11 -15.69 -1.48
C HIS A 37 -16.10 -15.97 -0.35
N ILE A 38 -15.09 -15.12 -0.19
CA ILE A 38 -14.06 -15.24 0.85
C ILE A 38 -14.47 -14.33 2.02
N PRO A 39 -14.54 -14.82 3.27
CA PRO A 39 -14.77 -13.95 4.42
C PRO A 39 -13.75 -12.80 4.46
N ILE A 40 -14.22 -11.56 4.67
CA ILE A 40 -13.39 -10.35 4.53
C ILE A 40 -12.16 -10.37 5.45
N GLU A 41 -12.32 -10.88 6.68
CA GLU A 41 -11.22 -11.00 7.65
C GLU A 41 -10.14 -11.97 7.18
N ILE A 42 -10.54 -13.05 6.49
CA ILE A 42 -9.63 -14.04 5.90
C ILE A 42 -8.90 -13.45 4.70
N TYR A 43 -9.62 -12.72 3.83
CA TYR A 43 -9.01 -12.05 2.68
C TYR A 43 -7.96 -11.02 3.11
N ILE A 44 -8.30 -10.16 4.09
CA ILE A 44 -7.41 -9.13 4.61
C ILE A 44 -6.19 -9.74 5.29
N SER A 45 -6.40 -10.69 6.21
CA SER A 45 -5.29 -11.31 6.95
C SER A 45 -4.32 -12.03 6.02
N ARG A 46 -4.83 -12.78 5.04
CA ARG A 46 -4.00 -13.47 4.06
C ARG A 46 -3.22 -12.51 3.17
N PHE A 47 -3.83 -11.40 2.74
CA PHE A 47 -3.13 -10.37 1.98
C PHE A 47 -1.95 -9.79 2.78
N ILE A 48 -2.19 -9.40 4.03
CA ILE A 48 -1.17 -8.76 4.89
C ILE A 48 -0.02 -9.73 5.19
N GLU A 49 -0.32 -11.00 5.43
CA GLU A 49 0.68 -12.05 5.61
C GLU A 49 1.58 -12.16 4.36
N LEU A 50 0.99 -12.29 3.18
CA LEU A 50 1.70 -12.44 1.91
C LEU A 50 2.48 -11.18 1.52
N ASP A 51 1.96 -9.99 1.81
CA ASP A 51 2.63 -8.71 1.58
C ASP A 51 3.95 -8.61 2.35
N CYS A 52 4.06 -9.32 3.49
CA CYS A 52 5.24 -9.38 4.33
C CYS A 52 5.78 -7.97 4.60
N ARG A 53 4.93 -7.05 5.10
CA ARG A 53 5.29 -5.64 5.34
C ARG A 53 5.94 -4.93 4.13
N GLY A 54 5.59 -5.34 2.91
CA GLY A 54 6.11 -4.78 1.66
C GLY A 54 7.40 -5.40 1.15
N TYR A 55 7.91 -6.46 1.77
CA TYR A 55 9.04 -7.22 1.22
C TYR A 55 8.66 -8.05 -0.01
N VAL A 56 7.37 -8.36 -0.18
CA VAL A 56 6.86 -9.10 -1.34
C VAL A 56 6.07 -8.16 -2.25
N TRP A 57 6.45 -8.13 -3.52
CA TRP A 57 5.76 -7.30 -4.50
C TRP A 57 4.38 -7.89 -4.84
N LYS A 58 3.46 -7.01 -5.25
CA LYS A 58 2.04 -7.32 -5.34
C LYS A 58 1.68 -8.31 -6.44
N ASP A 59 2.51 -8.45 -7.46
CA ASP A 59 2.38 -9.53 -8.43
C ASP A 59 2.42 -10.92 -7.75
N LYS A 60 3.37 -11.16 -6.86
CA LYS A 60 3.50 -12.41 -6.11
C LYS A 60 2.41 -12.56 -5.06
N VAL A 61 1.99 -11.47 -4.42
CA VAL A 61 0.89 -11.49 -3.45
C VAL A 61 -0.40 -11.91 -4.14
N TYR A 62 -0.77 -11.27 -5.25
CA TYR A 62 -2.02 -11.55 -5.95
C TYR A 62 -2.04 -12.91 -6.63
N LYS A 63 -0.92 -13.38 -7.19
CA LYS A 63 -0.82 -14.76 -7.71
C LYS A 63 -1.14 -15.77 -6.61
N GLN A 64 -0.50 -15.63 -5.45
CA GLN A 64 -0.72 -16.53 -4.32
C GLN A 64 -2.13 -16.42 -3.73
N LEU A 65 -2.74 -15.22 -3.73
CA LEU A 65 -4.12 -15.04 -3.27
C LEU A 65 -5.13 -15.74 -4.20
N VAL A 66 -4.97 -15.57 -5.51
CA VAL A 66 -5.83 -16.21 -6.50
C VAL A 66 -5.75 -17.72 -6.38
N ASP A 67 -4.53 -18.26 -6.26
CA ASP A 67 -4.31 -19.70 -6.10
C ASP A 67 -4.88 -20.22 -4.76
N ALA A 68 -4.71 -19.49 -3.66
CA ALA A 68 -5.11 -19.93 -2.33
C ALA A 68 -6.63 -19.97 -2.12
N PHE A 69 -7.37 -19.08 -2.80
CA PHE A 69 -8.81 -18.93 -2.63
C PHE A 69 -9.64 -19.33 -3.85
N ASP A 70 -8.98 -19.90 -4.87
CA ASP A 70 -9.59 -20.27 -6.14
C ASP A 70 -10.45 -19.11 -6.71
N ILE A 71 -9.86 -17.92 -6.79
CA ILE A 71 -10.58 -16.71 -7.24
C ILE A 71 -10.86 -16.82 -8.74
N GLN A 72 -12.14 -16.82 -9.10
CA GLN A 72 -12.60 -16.97 -10.48
C GLN A 72 -13.17 -15.65 -11.02
N GLY A 73 -13.09 -15.48 -12.35
CA GLY A 73 -13.70 -14.34 -13.06
C GLY A 73 -12.93 -13.02 -13.01
N VAL A 74 -11.80 -12.97 -12.29
CA VAL A 74 -10.84 -11.85 -12.28
C VAL A 74 -9.42 -12.42 -12.26
N SER A 75 -8.51 -11.85 -13.05
CA SER A 75 -7.11 -12.28 -13.05
C SER A 75 -6.33 -11.61 -11.90
N TRP A 76 -5.20 -12.23 -11.51
CA TRP A 76 -4.27 -11.59 -10.57
C TRP A 76 -3.73 -10.25 -11.10
N THR A 77 -3.64 -10.08 -12.43
CA THR A 77 -3.24 -8.80 -13.05
C THR A 77 -4.29 -7.73 -12.82
N ASN A 78 -5.58 -8.04 -12.95
CA ASN A 78 -6.64 -7.07 -12.68
C ASN A 78 -6.67 -6.63 -11.20
N LEU A 79 -6.40 -7.55 -10.27
CA LEU A 79 -6.26 -7.22 -8.84
C LEU A 79 -5.05 -6.30 -8.59
N LEU A 80 -3.95 -6.53 -9.31
CA LEU A 80 -2.76 -5.69 -9.26
C LEU A 80 -2.99 -4.31 -9.89
N ASP A 81 -3.72 -4.24 -11.00
CA ASP A 81 -4.05 -2.97 -11.66
C ASP A 81 -4.92 -2.10 -10.72
N ASP A 82 -5.92 -2.70 -10.07
CA ASP A 82 -6.71 -2.01 -9.04
C ASP A 82 -5.83 -1.53 -7.87
N TYR A 83 -4.81 -2.30 -7.46
CA TYR A 83 -3.84 -1.83 -6.47
C TYR A 83 -3.09 -0.59 -6.94
N VAL A 84 -2.49 -0.64 -8.13
CA VAL A 84 -1.70 0.47 -8.68
C VAL A 84 -2.55 1.74 -8.83
N GLU A 85 -3.80 1.59 -9.26
CA GLU A 85 -4.71 2.72 -9.49
C GLU A 85 -5.30 3.30 -8.21
N GLN A 86 -5.65 2.45 -7.23
CA GLN A 86 -6.51 2.84 -6.12
C GLN A 86 -5.78 3.00 -4.78
N PHE A 87 -4.54 2.50 -4.63
CA PHE A 87 -3.80 2.56 -3.36
C PHE A 87 -3.65 3.98 -2.81
N LYS A 88 -3.41 4.95 -3.69
CA LYS A 88 -3.24 6.38 -3.34
C LYS A 88 -4.39 6.98 -2.53
N TYR A 89 -5.60 6.43 -2.64
CA TYR A 89 -6.78 6.92 -1.90
C TYR A 89 -6.84 6.39 -0.47
N SER A 90 -6.02 5.41 -0.12
CA SER A 90 -6.02 4.74 1.18
C SER A 90 -4.82 5.10 2.05
N CYS A 91 -3.90 5.94 1.56
CA CYS A 91 -2.74 6.43 2.29
C CYS A 91 -3.15 7.23 3.54
N ILE A 92 -2.61 6.83 4.68
CA ILE A 92 -2.81 7.47 5.99
C ILE A 92 -1.45 7.90 6.53
N ALA A 93 -1.32 9.19 6.83
CA ALA A 93 -0.14 9.76 7.49
C ALA A 93 -0.07 9.37 8.97
N PHE A 94 1.13 9.35 9.54
CA PHE A 94 1.27 9.33 11.00
C PHE A 94 0.70 10.61 11.65
N PRO A 95 0.21 10.53 12.90
CA PRO A 95 -0.20 11.72 13.65
C PRO A 95 0.90 12.78 13.68
N ASN A 96 0.49 14.05 13.70
CA ASN A 96 1.38 15.22 13.76
C ASN A 96 2.33 15.40 12.57
N LEU A 97 2.22 14.59 11.50
CA LEU A 97 3.04 14.73 10.29
C LEU A 97 3.00 16.17 9.74
N ILE A 98 1.79 16.73 9.62
CA ILE A 98 1.59 18.08 9.08
C ILE A 98 2.17 19.14 10.00
N GLN A 99 1.93 19.03 11.32
CA GLN A 99 2.47 19.96 12.31
C GLN A 99 4.00 19.97 12.29
N MET A 100 4.63 18.80 12.32
CA MET A 100 6.09 18.66 12.23
C MET A 100 6.63 19.32 10.95
N PHE A 101 5.96 19.13 9.81
CA PHE A 101 6.37 19.76 8.55
C PHE A 101 6.28 21.29 8.59
N ASP A 102 5.25 21.83 9.23
CA ASP A 102 5.09 23.27 9.39
C ASP A 102 6.19 23.86 10.30
N GLU A 103 6.52 23.18 11.39
CA GLU A 103 7.62 23.56 12.29
C GLU A 103 8.98 23.56 11.57
N LEU A 104 9.31 22.48 10.85
CA LEU A 104 10.58 22.40 10.13
C LEU A 104 10.70 23.43 8.99
N LYS A 105 9.58 23.74 8.32
CA LYS A 105 9.53 24.82 7.31
C LYS A 105 9.71 26.19 7.95
N HIS A 106 9.13 26.42 9.12
CA HIS A 106 9.31 27.67 9.87
C HIS A 106 10.79 27.89 10.25
N GLU A 107 11.51 26.80 10.55
CA GLU A 107 12.96 26.81 10.76
C GLU A 107 13.79 27.00 9.48
N LYS A 108 13.15 27.18 8.32
CA LYS A 108 13.78 27.35 7.00
C LYS A 108 14.65 26.15 6.58
N LEU A 109 14.32 24.96 7.08
CA LEU A 109 14.99 23.72 6.68
C LEU A 109 14.45 23.24 5.34
N THR A 110 15.34 22.75 4.49
CA THR A 110 14.96 22.08 3.25
C THR A 110 14.51 20.65 3.54
N LEU A 111 13.29 20.29 3.13
CA LEU A 111 12.74 18.94 3.33
C LEU A 111 12.90 18.10 2.06
N GLY A 112 13.38 16.87 2.21
CA GLY A 112 13.50 15.89 1.13
C GLY A 112 12.87 14.56 1.51
N ILE A 113 12.55 13.75 0.50
CA ILE A 113 12.11 12.35 0.67
C ILE A 113 13.06 11.46 -0.11
N ILE A 114 13.49 10.36 0.50
CA ILE A 114 14.15 9.23 -0.14
C ILE A 114 13.26 8.00 0.05
N TYR A 115 12.96 7.24 -1.00
CA TYR A 115 12.17 6.03 -0.85
C TYR A 115 12.61 4.98 -1.86
N LYS A 116 12.38 3.72 -1.52
CA LYS A 116 12.67 2.60 -2.42
C LYS A 116 11.49 2.40 -3.38
N ARG A 117 11.78 2.32 -4.67
CA ARG A 117 10.79 2.00 -5.71
C ARG A 117 11.07 0.65 -6.33
N PHE A 118 10.02 -0.15 -6.50
CA PHE A 118 10.06 -1.34 -7.37
C PHE A 118 9.67 -0.93 -8.79
N TRP A 119 10.47 -1.34 -9.77
CA TRP A 119 10.13 -1.17 -11.19
C TRP A 119 9.19 -2.31 -11.59
N TYR A 120 7.93 -1.98 -11.87
CA TYR A 120 7.01 -2.90 -12.50
C TYR A 120 7.20 -2.81 -14.02
N VAL A 121 7.64 -3.90 -14.64
CA VAL A 121 7.68 -4.03 -16.10
C VAL A 121 6.47 -4.88 -16.49
N SER A 122 5.45 -4.24 -17.04
CA SER A 122 4.34 -4.95 -17.68
C SER A 122 4.84 -5.52 -19.01
N ASN A 123 5.10 -6.81 -19.07
CA ASN A 123 5.19 -7.49 -20.37
C ASN A 123 3.75 -7.65 -20.86
N GLY A 124 3.40 -6.87 -21.88
CA GLY A 124 2.12 -6.99 -22.59
C GLY A 124 1.98 -8.31 -23.31
#